data_AF-A0A1I0ZQP6-F1
#
_entry.id   AF-A0A1I0ZQP6-F1
#
_cell.length_a   1.000
_cell.length_b   1.000
_cell.length_c   1.000
_cell.angle_alpha   90.00
_cell.angle_beta   90.00
_cell.angle_gamma   90.00
#
_symmetry.space_group_name_H-M   'P 1'
#
loop_
_entity.id
_entity.type
_entity.pdbx_description
1 polymer ?
#
loop_
_entity_poly.entity_id
_entity_poly.type
_entity_poly.pdbx_seq_one_letter_code
_entity_poly.pdbx_strand_id
1 'polypeptide(L)' 'MGKYEKILLKILRGRSDQIIDYEDLKRLLIIFGFEERIKGSHHIFSKSKIKEIINIEENLNLIRSNK' A
#
# COMPACT_ATOMS: atom_id res chain seq x y z
N MET A 1 10.94 -0.48 18.35
CA MET A 1 10.17 -0.74 17.12
C MET A 1 10.31 0.44 16.17
N GLY A 2 10.85 0.19 14.99
CA GLY A 2 10.97 1.20 13.93
C GLY A 2 9.59 1.63 13.39
N LYS A 3 9.55 2.76 12.68
CA LYS A 3 8.32 3.26 12.04
C LYS A 3 7.68 2.21 11.12
N TYR A 4 8.49 1.57 10.26
CA TYR A 4 8.03 0.57 9.30
C TYR A 4 7.54 -0.73 9.93
N GLU A 5 8.15 -1.19 11.04
CA GLU A 5 7.63 -2.34 11.80
C GLU A 5 6.24 -2.07 12.36
N LYS A 6 6.00 -0.86 12.89
CA LYS A 6 4.69 -0.48 13.40
C LYS A 6 3.65 -0.50 12.28
N ILE A 7 3.99 -0.01 11.08
CA ILE A 7 3.10 -0.01 9.92
C ILE A 7 2.83 -1.46 9.45
N LEU A 8 3.85 -2.30 9.35
CA LEU A 8 3.70 -3.70 8.99
C LEU A 8 2.77 -4.44 9.95
N LEU A 9 2.97 -4.26 11.25
CA LEU A 9 2.11 -4.86 12.27
C LEU A 9 0.67 -4.34 12.20
N LYS A 10 0.46 -3.08 11.80
CA LYS A 10 -0.90 -2.56 11.57
C LYS A 10 -1.56 -3.23 10.36
N ILE A 11 -0.85 -3.36 9.24
CA ILE A 11 -1.32 -4.04 8.03
C ILE A 11 -1.69 -5.49 8.34
N LEU A 12 -0.77 -6.23 8.95
CA LEU A 12 -0.95 -7.66 9.27
C LEU A 12 -2.07 -7.92 10.28
N ARG A 13 -2.36 -6.95 11.16
CA ARG A 13 -3.48 -7.05 12.11
C ARG A 13 -4.85 -6.89 11.44
N GLY A 14 -4.91 -6.44 10.19
CA GLY A 14 -6.13 -6.47 9.36
C GLY A 14 -7.32 -5.71 9.92
N ARG A 15 -7.11 -4.73 10.82
CA ARG A 15 -8.22 -3.92 11.34
C ARG A 15 -8.57 -2.85 10.32
N SER A 16 -9.80 -2.90 9.81
CA SER A 16 -10.38 -2.03 8.78
C SER A 16 -10.38 -0.53 9.11
N ASP A 17 -10.10 -0.17 10.36
CA ASP A 17 -10.36 1.16 10.90
C ASP A 17 -9.11 2.03 10.92
N GLN A 18 -7.95 1.48 10.50
CA GLN A 18 -6.69 2.20 10.53
C GLN A 18 -6.36 2.78 9.16
N ILE A 19 -6.46 4.10 9.06
CA ILE A 19 -5.92 4.89 7.96
C ILE A 19 -4.40 4.68 7.97
N ILE A 20 -3.90 3.99 6.95
CA ILE A 20 -2.47 3.90 6.67
C ILE A 20 -2.17 5.02 5.67
N ASP A 21 -1.19 5.84 6.02
CA ASP A 21 -0.72 6.89 5.13
C ASP A 21 -0.15 6.28 3.83
N TYR A 22 -0.54 6.85 2.70
CA TYR A 22 -0.19 6.35 1.39
C TYR A 22 1.33 6.30 1.16
N GLU A 23 2.05 7.37 1.55
CA GLU A 23 3.51 7.45 1.42
C GLU A 23 4.21 6.43 2.31
N ASP A 24 3.64 6.15 3.48
CA ASP A 24 4.15 5.11 4.37
C ASP A 24 3.98 3.69 3.79
N LEU A 25 2.86 3.38 3.13
CA LEU A 25 2.64 2.11 2.44
C LEU A 25 3.56 1.97 1.22
N LYS A 26 3.65 3.01 0.39
CA LYS A 26 4.56 3.06 -0.76
C LYS A 26 6.00 2.79 -0.35
N ARG A 27 6.51 3.49 0.68
CA ARG A 27 7.88 3.27 1.18
C ARG A 27 8.08 1.83 1.67
N LEU A 28 7.08 1.24 2.33
CA LEU A 28 7.17 -0.12 2.82
C LEU A 28 7.27 -1.14 1.67
N LEU A 29 6.52 -0.94 0.58
CA LEU A 29 6.64 -1.77 -0.63
C LEU A 29 8.01 -1.63 -1.29
N ILE A 30 8.55 -0.41 -1.39
CA ILE A 30 9.90 -0.17 -1.92
C ILE A 30 10.97 -0.85 -1.05
N ILE A 31 10.88 -0.76 0.28
CA ILE A 31 11.79 -1.44 1.22
C ILE A 31 11.73 -2.96 1.04
N PHE A 32 10.56 -3.51 0.75
CA PHE A 32 10.40 -4.93 0.44
C PHE A 32 10.88 -5.32 -0.95
N GLY A 33 11.42 -4.39 -1.73
CA GLY A 33 12.00 -4.65 -3.05
C GLY A 33 10.93 -4.77 -4.14
N PHE A 34 9.78 -4.12 -3.97
CA PHE A 34 8.87 -3.88 -5.08
C PHE A 34 9.39 -2.70 -5.91
N GLU A 35 9.30 -2.85 -7.23
CA GLU A 35 9.52 -1.82 -8.22
C GLU A 35 8.23 -1.04 -8.44
N GLU A 36 8.32 0.28 -8.43
CA GLU A 36 7.20 1.20 -8.67
C GLU A 36 7.16 1.63 -10.13
N ARG A 37 5.98 1.49 -10.76
CA ARG A 37 5.67 2.03 -12.07
C ARG A 37 4.47 2.96 -11.96
N ILE A 38 4.62 4.17 -12.48
CA ILE A 38 3.57 5.21 -12.41
C ILE A 38 2.85 5.29 -13.77
N LYS A 39 1.51 5.30 -13.75
CA LYS A 39 0.67 5.53 -14.93
C LYS A 39 -0.47 6.50 -14.59
N GLY A 40 -0.27 7.79 -14.84
CA GLY A 40 -1.19 8.82 -14.36
C GLY A 40 -1.14 8.90 -12.83
N SER A 41 -2.30 8.85 -12.16
CA SER A 41 -2.45 8.80 -10.69
C SER A 41 -2.35 7.39 -10.09
N HIS A 42 -2.09 6.38 -10.91
CA HIS A 42 -2.00 4.99 -10.47
C HIS A 42 -0.55 4.61 -10.25
N HIS A 43 -0.28 4.03 -9.08
CA HIS A 43 1.01 3.51 -8.70
C HIS A 43 0.95 1.98 -8.66
N ILE A 44 1.69 1.37 -9.57
CA ILE A 44 1.73 -0.07 -9.77
C ILE A 44 3.03 -0.58 -9.16
N PHE A 45 2.93 -1.49 -8.19
CA PHE A 45 4.06 -2.11 -7.53
C PHE A 45 4.15 -3.58 -7.96
N SER A 46 5.34 -3.99 -8.40
CA SER A 46 5.62 -5.38 -8.81
C SER A 46 6.97 -5.83 -8.27
N LYS A 47 7.16 -7.13 -8.02
CA LYS A 47 8.43 -7.67 -7.55
C LYS A 47 8.77 -8.92 -8.34
N SER A 48 10.02 -9.03 -8.79
CA SER A 48 10.50 -10.25 -9.45
C SER A 48 10.24 -11.46 -8.56
N LYS A 49 9.60 -12.50 -9.13
CA LYS A 49 9.13 -13.74 -8.46
C LYS A 49 7.85 -13.63 -7.64
N ILE A 50 7.18 -12.49 -7.61
CA ILE A 50 5.80 -12.35 -7.10
C ILE A 50 4.90 -12.09 -8.32
N LYS A 51 3.90 -12.95 -8.51
CA LYS A 51 3.00 -12.85 -9.69
C LYS A 51 1.96 -11.76 -9.49
N GLU A 52 1.62 -11.46 -8.24
CA GLU A 52 0.68 -10.43 -7.84
C GLU A 52 1.26 -9.03 -8.09
N ILE A 53 0.47 -8.22 -8.78
CA ILE A 53 0.74 -6.80 -9.01
C ILE A 53 -0.16 -6.02 -8.05
N ILE A 54 0.45 -5.16 -7.22
CA ILE A 54 -0.29 -4.31 -6.30
C ILE A 54 -0.56 -2.98 -7.01
N ASN A 55 -1.82 -2.62 -7.17
CA ASN A 55 -2.21 -1.32 -7.73
C ASN A 55 -2.74 -0.46 -6.60
N ILE A 56 -2.11 0.70 -6.38
CA ILE A 56 -2.56 1.67 -5.38
C ILE A 56 -2.94 2.94 -6.11
N GLU A 57 -4.17 3.39 -5.88
CA GLU A 57 -4.68 4.65 -6.41
C GLU A 57 -4.65 5.69 -5.29
N GLU A 58 -4.06 6.85 -5.58
CA GLU A 58 -3.95 7.97 -4.63
C GLU A 58 -5.32 8.59 -4.32
N ASN A 59 -6.33 8.32 -5.15
CA ASN A 59 -7.69 8.84 -5.03
C ASN A 59 -8.52 8.03 -4.03
N LEU A 60 -8.05 7.98 -2.77
CA LEU A 60 -8.82 7.43 -1.67
C LEU A 60 -9.91 8.42 -1.24
N ASN A 61 -10.85 8.73 -2.13
CA ASN A 61 -12.16 9.14 -1.66
C ASN A 61 -12.78 7.88 -1.05
N LEU A 62 -12.91 7.88 0.27
CA LEU A 62 -13.70 6.92 1.04
C LEU A 62 -15.18 7.04 0.60
N ILE A 63 -15.51 6.59 -0.61
CA ILE A 63 -16.88 6.37 -1.01
C ILE A 63 -17.29 5.07 -0.36
N ARG A 64 -17.86 5.20 0.85
CA ARG A 64 -18.76 4.19 1.40
C ARG A 64 -19.90 4.02 0.39
N SER A 65 -19.76 3.06 -0.52
CA SER A 65 -20.90 2.55 -1.26
C SER A 65 -21.67 1.67 -0.27
N ASN A 66 -22.59 2.29 0.47
CA ASN A 66 -23.71 1.56 1.03
C ASN A 66 -24.58 1.11 -0.15
N LYS A 67 -24.94 -0.16 -0.08
CA LYS A 67 -25.90 -0.86 -0.92
C LYS A 67 -27.21 -0.09 -1.08
#